data_AF-A0A316VIK9-F1
#
_entry.id   AF-A0A316VIK9-F1
#
_cell.length_a   1.000
_cell.length_b   1.000
_cell.length_c   1.000
_cell.angle_alpha   90.00
_cell.angle_beta   90.00
_cell.angle_gamma   90.00
#
_symmetry.space_group_name_H-M   'P 1'
#
loop_
_entity.id
_entity.type
_entity.pdbx_description
1 polymer ?
#
loop_
_entity_poly.entity_id
_entity_poly.type
_entity_poly.pdbx_seq_one_letter_code
_entity_poly.pdbx_strand_id
1 'polypeptide(L)'
;MQPGSGWIWEVCGSRQEAVVLKEINVKPDPPVPGQNLTVYARGIVNEDIEPGTYADVVVKLGFIRLLSRRFDVCQLAEENDAELKCPKKKGEYEITHTVELPREIPPARFNVHVNGKTQADVDLMCLDLNIDFGRH
;
A
#
# COMPACT_ATOMS: atom_id res chain seq x y z
N MET A 1 10.32 13.60 2.06
CA MET A 1 11.34 12.98 2.93
C MET A 1 11.08 13.44 4.35
N GLN A 2 10.39 12.64 5.15
CA GLN A 2 10.47 12.80 6.61
C GLN A 2 11.59 11.85 7.09
N PRO A 3 12.71 12.38 7.60
CA PRO A 3 13.76 11.57 8.20
C PRO A 3 13.34 11.19 9.63
N GLY A 4 13.34 9.90 9.95
CA GLY A 4 13.34 9.44 11.36
C GLY A 4 12.37 8.33 11.72
N SER A 5 11.36 8.03 10.88
CA SER A 5 10.46 6.90 11.11
C SER A 5 11.13 5.59 10.66
N GLY A 6 10.85 4.48 11.35
CA GLY A 6 11.34 3.14 11.02
C GLY A 6 10.82 2.59 9.68
N TRP A 7 10.39 3.45 8.76
CA TRP A 7 9.92 3.09 7.43
C TRP A 7 10.02 4.28 6.46
N ILE A 8 10.09 3.98 5.16
CA ILE A 8 10.04 4.96 4.07
C ILE A 8 9.18 4.42 2.93
N TRP A 9 8.64 5.33 2.12
CA TRP A 9 7.91 4.99 0.91
C TRP A 9 8.34 5.88 -0.26
N GLU A 10 8.27 5.34 -1.47
CA GLU A 10 8.62 6.03 -2.71
C GLU A 10 7.70 5.61 -3.86
N VAL A 11 7.28 6.58 -4.67
CA VAL A 11 6.60 6.30 -5.95
C VAL A 11 7.67 5.92 -6.97
N CYS A 12 7.71 4.64 -7.37
CA CYS A 12 8.67 4.11 -8.34
C CYS A 12 8.28 4.31 -9.81
N GLY A 13 7.09 4.88 -10.04
CA GLY A 13 6.51 5.08 -11.37
C GLY A 13 6.77 6.47 -11.95
N SER A 14 6.15 6.70 -13.11
CA SER A 14 6.20 7.95 -13.87
C SER A 14 5.26 9.05 -13.34
N ARG A 15 4.39 8.72 -12.37
CA ARG A 15 3.27 9.53 -11.88
C ARG A 15 2.18 9.78 -12.93
N GLN A 16 2.15 8.99 -13.99
CA GLN A 16 1.09 8.96 -15.00
C GLN A 16 0.14 7.78 -14.79
N GLU A 17 0.33 7.02 -13.71
CA GLU A 17 -0.50 5.89 -13.35
C GLU A 17 -1.92 6.34 -12.96
N ALA A 18 -2.85 5.39 -12.97
CA ALA A 18 -4.25 5.60 -12.64
C ALA A 18 -4.44 6.18 -11.23
N VAL A 19 -3.55 5.86 -10.29
CA VAL A 19 -3.53 6.38 -8.93
C VAL A 19 -2.19 7.06 -8.65
N VAL A 20 -2.24 8.36 -8.39
CA VAL A 20 -1.09 9.17 -7.99
C VAL A 20 -1.18 9.47 -6.51
N LEU A 21 -0.32 8.80 -5.75
CA LEU A 21 -0.21 8.97 -4.31
C LEU A 21 0.45 10.32 -3.96
N LYS A 22 -0.16 11.07 -3.05
CA LYS A 22 0.37 12.34 -2.55
C LYS A 22 1.03 12.20 -1.18
N GLU A 23 0.40 11.43 -0.29
CA GLU A 23 0.82 11.34 1.10
C GLU A 23 0.44 9.98 1.69
N ILE A 24 1.32 9.44 2.54
CA ILE A 24 1.03 8.31 3.44
C ILE A 24 1.58 8.68 4.82
N ASN A 25 0.72 8.58 5.83
CA ASN A 25 1.07 8.63 7.24
C ASN A 25 0.54 7.37 7.93
N VAL A 26 1.17 6.98 9.04
CA VAL A 26 0.77 5.81 9.81
C VAL A 26 0.69 6.12 11.30
N LYS A 27 -0.08 5.32 12.03
CA LYS A 27 -0.15 5.37 13.50
C LYS A 27 -0.27 3.95 14.07
N PRO A 28 0.59 3.54 15.01
CA PRO A 28 1.76 4.27 15.51
C PRO A 28 2.84 4.46 14.43
N ASP A 29 3.67 5.50 14.59
CA ASP A 29 4.84 5.75 13.74
C ASP A 29 6.11 5.77 14.62
N PRO A 30 7.04 4.81 14.46
CA PRO A 30 7.02 3.70 13.51
C PRO A 30 5.93 2.65 13.78
N PRO A 31 5.51 1.86 12.77
CA PRO A 31 4.62 0.72 12.94
C PRO A 31 5.15 -0.28 13.97
N VAL A 32 4.29 -0.76 14.87
CA VAL A 32 4.68 -1.67 15.97
C VAL A 32 3.98 -3.03 15.81
N PRO A 33 4.73 -4.14 15.72
CA PRO A 33 4.15 -5.48 15.70
C PRO A 33 3.23 -5.74 16.89
N GLY A 34 2.10 -6.42 16.66
CA GLY A 34 1.12 -6.72 17.69
C GLY A 34 0.18 -5.59 18.09
N GLN A 35 0.26 -4.43 17.43
CA GLN A 35 -0.66 -3.32 17.60
C GLN A 35 -1.45 -3.06 16.31
N ASN A 36 -2.55 -2.33 16.45
CA ASN A 36 -3.28 -1.82 15.30
C ASN A 36 -2.43 -0.76 14.60
N LEU A 37 -2.34 -0.88 13.27
CA LEU A 37 -1.76 0.11 12.39
C LEU A 37 -2.90 0.82 11.66
N THR A 38 -3.08 2.11 11.94
CA THR A 38 -3.94 2.99 11.15
C THR A 38 -3.10 3.67 10.08
N VAL A 39 -3.49 3.50 8.81
CA VAL A 39 -2.90 4.14 7.64
C VAL A 39 -3.81 5.28 7.21
N TYR A 40 -3.21 6.45 7.02
CA TYR A 40 -3.84 7.62 6.41
C TYR A 40 -3.16 7.88 5.08
N ALA A 41 -3.90 7.80 3.97
CA ALA A 41 -3.32 8.10 2.66
C ALA A 41 -4.18 9.06 1.87
N ARG A 42 -3.52 9.90 1.06
CA ARG A 42 -4.15 10.85 0.17
C ARG A 42 -3.60 10.68 -1.24
N GLY A 43 -4.47 10.72 -2.24
CA GLY A 43 -4.07 10.56 -3.63
C GLY A 43 -5.10 11.08 -4.62
N ILE A 44 -4.71 11.10 -5.90
CA ILE A 44 -5.58 11.40 -7.02
C ILE A 44 -5.81 10.12 -7.81
N VAL A 45 -7.07 9.84 -8.13
CA VAL A 45 -7.50 8.84 -9.10
C VAL A 45 -7.69 9.53 -10.44
N ASN A 46 -6.84 9.23 -11.41
CA ASN A 46 -6.86 9.78 -12.77
C ASN A 46 -7.69 8.92 -13.73
N GLU A 47 -7.87 7.64 -13.42
CA GLU A 47 -8.70 6.70 -14.19
C GLU A 47 -9.64 5.94 -13.26
N ASP A 48 -10.85 5.63 -13.75
CA ASP A 48 -11.86 4.93 -12.95
C ASP A 48 -11.34 3.55 -12.49
N ILE A 49 -11.54 3.24 -11.22
CA ILE A 49 -11.18 1.96 -10.61
C ILE A 49 -12.45 1.11 -10.50
N GLU A 50 -12.51 0.03 -11.28
CA GLU A 50 -13.66 -0.86 -11.36
C GLU A 50 -13.23 -2.33 -11.16
N PRO A 51 -14.19 -3.28 -10.94
CA PRO A 51 -13.87 -4.70 -10.83
C PRO A 51 -13.00 -5.20 -11.99
N GLY A 52 -12.01 -6.03 -11.67
CA GLY A 52 -10.94 -6.42 -12.60
C GLY A 52 -9.64 -5.62 -12.44
N THR A 53 -9.64 -4.55 -11.63
CA THR A 53 -8.40 -3.90 -11.18
C THR A 53 -7.64 -4.79 -10.21
N TYR A 54 -6.33 -4.95 -10.43
CA TYR A 54 -5.49 -5.78 -9.60
C TYR A 54 -4.19 -5.08 -9.19
N ALA A 55 -3.64 -5.51 -8.05
CA ALA A 55 -2.32 -5.15 -7.57
C ALA A 55 -1.43 -6.40 -7.45
N ASP A 56 -0.24 -6.36 -8.04
CA ASP A 56 0.81 -7.34 -7.84
C ASP A 56 1.72 -6.86 -6.70
N VAL A 57 1.79 -7.66 -5.63
CA VAL A 57 2.51 -7.33 -4.40
C VAL A 57 3.66 -8.31 -4.20
N VAL A 58 4.86 -7.76 -4.01
CA VAL A 58 6.07 -8.52 -3.71
C VAL A 58 6.64 -8.06 -2.37
N VAL A 59 6.79 -9.00 -1.43
CA VAL A 59 7.42 -8.72 -0.13
C VAL A 59 8.74 -9.47 -0.04
N LYS A 60 9.80 -8.76 0.33
CA LYS A 60 11.15 -9.32 0.52
C LYS A 60 11.66 -9.02 1.92
N LEU A 61 12.37 -9.98 2.50
CA LEU A 61 13.22 -9.80 3.68
C LEU A 61 14.67 -9.96 3.21
N GLY A 62 15.41 -8.85 3.16
CA GLY A 62 16.67 -8.79 2.43
C GLY A 62 16.50 -9.20 0.96
N PHE A 63 17.22 -10.25 0.53
CA PHE A 63 17.14 -10.80 -0.83
C PHE A 63 16.09 -11.92 -1.00
N ILE A 64 15.52 -12.41 0.10
CA ILE A 64 14.55 -13.52 0.09
C ILE A 64 13.16 -12.96 -0.20
N ARG A 65 12.48 -13.53 -1.20
CA ARG A 65 11.09 -13.18 -1.53
C ARG A 65 10.12 -14.01 -0.68
N LEU A 66 9.47 -13.36 0.27
CA LEU A 66 8.48 -13.97 1.17
C LEU A 66 7.09 -14.06 0.52
N LEU A 67 6.71 -13.04 -0.24
CA LEU A 67 5.42 -12.98 -0.92
C LEU A 67 5.61 -12.52 -2.37
N SER A 68 4.83 -13.09 -3.26
CA SER A 68 4.67 -12.65 -4.65
C SER A 68 3.27 -13.06 -5.06
N ARG A 69 2.29 -12.16 -4.94
CA ARG A 69 0.90 -12.47 -5.21
C ARG A 69 0.18 -11.32 -5.86
N ARG A 70 -0.79 -11.67 -6.71
CA ARG A 70 -1.78 -10.76 -7.25
C ARG A 70 -2.98 -10.71 -6.33
N PHE A 71 -3.50 -9.51 -6.12
CA PHE A 71 -4.73 -9.25 -5.39
C PHE A 71 -5.71 -8.51 -6.28
N ASP A 72 -6.98 -8.93 -6.29
CA ASP A 72 -8.06 -8.10 -6.83
C ASP A 72 -8.34 -6.98 -5.83
N VAL A 73 -8.18 -5.73 -6.28
CA VAL A 73 -8.25 -4.56 -5.40
C VAL A 73 -9.67 -4.35 -4.88
N CYS A 74 -10.68 -4.60 -5.71
CA CYS A 74 -12.07 -4.39 -5.35
C CYS A 74 -12.55 -5.47 -4.39
N GLN A 75 -12.20 -6.73 -4.66
CA GLN A 75 -12.50 -7.84 -3.76
C GLN A 75 -11.82 -7.66 -2.41
N LEU A 76 -10.52 -7.31 -2.39
CA LEU A 76 -9.78 -7.10 -1.15
C LEU A 76 -10.37 -5.95 -0.32
N ALA A 77 -10.79 -4.85 -0.96
CA ALA A 77 -11.45 -3.74 -0.30
C ALA A 77 -12.79 -4.15 0.32
N GLU A 78 -13.56 -5.02 -0.34
CA GLU A 78 -14.82 -5.53 0.19
C GLU A 78 -14.60 -6.49 1.36
N GLU A 79 -13.67 -7.44 1.24
CA GLU A 79 -13.33 -8.43 2.27
C GLU A 79 -12.78 -7.80 3.56
N ASN A 80 -12.11 -6.64 3.46
CA ASN A 80 -11.54 -5.93 4.60
C ASN A 80 -12.41 -4.75 5.06
N ASP A 81 -13.65 -4.64 4.58
CA ASP A 81 -14.57 -3.54 4.86
C ASP A 81 -13.91 -2.14 4.75
N ALA A 82 -13.11 -1.97 3.69
CA ALA A 82 -12.39 -0.74 3.45
C ALA A 82 -13.36 0.41 3.13
N GLU A 83 -13.00 1.63 3.56
CA GLU A 83 -13.77 2.85 3.31
C GLU A 83 -13.99 3.10 1.81
N LEU A 84 -12.98 2.80 0.99
CA LEU A 84 -13.05 2.98 -0.45
C LEU A 84 -13.38 1.68 -1.20
N LYS A 85 -14.67 1.33 -1.22
CA LYS A 85 -15.20 0.25 -2.08
C LYS A 85 -15.35 0.66 -3.56
N CYS A 86 -15.07 -0.23 -4.48
CA CYS A 86 -15.32 -0.02 -5.91
C CYS A 86 -16.82 0.14 -6.22
N PRO A 87 -17.19 0.83 -7.32
CA PRO A 87 -16.31 1.55 -8.24
C PRO A 87 -15.85 2.91 -7.67
N LYS A 88 -14.64 3.36 -8.04
CA LYS A 88 -14.14 4.72 -7.76
C LYS A 88 -13.97 5.50 -9.05
N LYS A 89 -14.51 6.72 -9.07
CA LYS A 89 -14.42 7.63 -10.21
C LYS A 89 -13.18 8.51 -10.08
N LYS A 90 -12.83 9.19 -11.17
CA LYS A 90 -11.76 10.20 -11.14
C LYS A 90 -12.01 11.23 -10.03
N GLY A 91 -10.98 11.56 -9.27
CA GLY A 91 -11.10 12.49 -8.15
C GLY A 91 -9.96 12.42 -7.14
N GLU A 92 -9.99 13.34 -6.18
CA GLU A 92 -9.09 13.31 -5.03
C GLU A 92 -9.74 12.54 -3.88
N TYR A 93 -8.96 11.67 -3.25
CA TYR A 93 -9.41 10.80 -2.18
C TYR A 93 -8.46 10.86 -0.99
N GLU A 94 -9.06 10.80 0.20
CA GLU A 94 -8.38 10.54 1.46
C GLU A 94 -8.94 9.24 2.03
N ILE A 95 -8.06 8.38 2.53
CA ILE A 95 -8.42 7.09 3.11
C ILE A 95 -7.89 6.96 4.51
N THR A 96 -8.72 6.40 5.39
CA THR A 96 -8.27 5.92 6.71
C THR A 96 -8.61 4.45 6.82
N HIS A 97 -7.61 3.60 7.02
CA HIS A 97 -7.83 2.16 7.21
C HIS A 97 -6.99 1.64 8.37
N THR A 98 -7.57 0.79 9.20
CA THR A 98 -6.88 0.20 10.36
C THR A 98 -6.78 -1.30 10.17
N VAL A 99 -5.57 -1.82 10.30
CA VAL A 99 -5.25 -3.25 10.21
C VAL A 99 -4.54 -3.72 11.47
N GLU A 100 -4.68 -4.98 11.83
CA GLU A 100 -3.92 -5.58 12.93
C GLU A 100 -2.55 -6.03 12.40
N LEU A 101 -1.46 -5.55 13.00
CA LEU A 101 -0.14 -6.09 12.72
C LEU A 101 0.11 -7.35 13.56
N PRO A 102 0.44 -8.50 12.95
CA PRO A 102 0.78 -9.70 13.70
C PRO A 102 1.95 -9.48 14.68
N ARG A 103 1.92 -10.21 15.81
CA ARG A 103 2.99 -10.15 16.83
C ARG A 103 4.25 -10.89 16.39
N GLU A 104 4.10 -11.83 15.48
CA GLU A 104 5.12 -12.77 15.03
C GLU A 104 6.00 -12.21 13.91
N ILE A 105 5.82 -10.94 13.53
CA ILE A 105 6.67 -10.27 12.54
C ILE A 105 8.13 -10.29 13.05
N PRO A 106 9.07 -10.93 12.35
CA PRO A 106 10.44 -11.02 12.81
C PRO A 106 11.13 -9.64 12.75
N PRO A 107 12.07 -9.35 13.67
CA PRO A 107 12.82 -8.10 13.69
C PRO A 107 13.78 -8.04 12.49
N ALA A 108 13.33 -7.42 11.41
CA ALA A 108 14.09 -7.30 10.18
C ALA A 108 13.60 -6.15 9.31
N ARG A 109 14.35 -5.87 8.24
CA ARG A 109 13.96 -4.94 7.19
C ARG A 109 13.20 -5.66 6.09
N PHE A 110 11.99 -5.17 5.84
CA PHE A 110 11.10 -5.61 4.79
C PHE A 110 11.09 -4.59 3.66
N ASN A 111 11.12 -5.09 2.43
CA ASN A 111 10.86 -4.31 1.23
C ASN A 111 9.54 -4.79 0.63
N VAL A 112 8.61 -3.90 0.39
CA VAL A 112 7.34 -4.17 -0.27
C VAL A 112 7.33 -3.40 -1.57
N HIS A 113 7.11 -4.10 -2.68
CA HIS A 113 6.88 -3.51 -3.98
C HIS A 113 5.43 -3.77 -4.37
N VAL A 114 4.73 -2.72 -4.80
CA VAL A 114 3.36 -2.77 -5.27
C VAL A 114 3.30 -2.13 -6.65
N ASN A 115 2.80 -2.88 -7.61
CA ASN A 115 2.35 -2.34 -8.88
C ASN A 115 1.05 -3.03 -9.30
N GLY A 116 0.58 -2.81 -10.52
CA GLY A 116 -0.62 -3.47 -11.01
C GLY A 116 -1.24 -2.73 -12.17
N LYS A 117 -2.45 -3.14 -12.52
CA LYS A 117 -3.21 -2.51 -13.60
C LYS A 117 -4.69 -2.38 -13.26
N THR A 118 -5.32 -1.37 -13.82
CA THR A 118 -6.78 -1.22 -13.82
C THR A 118 -7.44 -2.25 -14.73
N GLN A 119 -8.77 -2.34 -14.64
CA GLN A 119 -9.60 -3.13 -15.56
C GLN A 119 -9.40 -2.75 -17.04
N ALA A 120 -8.91 -1.54 -17.32
CA ALA A 120 -8.66 -1.02 -18.67
C ALA A 120 -7.21 -1.23 -19.14
N ASP A 121 -6.43 -2.07 -18.44
CA ASP A 121 -5.02 -2.36 -18.72
C ASP A 121 -4.07 -1.14 -18.60
N VAL A 122 -4.50 -0.10 -17.87
CA VAL A 122 -3.68 1.07 -17.50
C VAL A 122 -2.92 0.76 -16.22
N ASP A 123 -1.65 1.17 -16.12
CA ASP A 123 -0.86 0.99 -14.90
C ASP A 123 -1.55 1.63 -13.69
N LEU A 124 -1.77 0.85 -12.65
CA LEU A 124 -2.56 1.25 -11.48
C LEU A 124 -1.80 2.26 -10.62
N MET A 125 -0.63 1.83 -10.14
CA MET A 125 0.30 2.61 -9.34
C MET A 125 1.66 1.89 -9.32
N CYS A 126 2.71 2.56 -8.85
CA CYS A 126 3.99 1.94 -8.52
C CYS A 126 4.46 2.51 -7.18
N LEU A 127 4.60 1.66 -6.16
CA LEU A 127 4.97 2.04 -4.80
C LEU A 127 5.98 1.06 -4.23
N ASP A 128 7.11 1.59 -3.77
CA ASP A 128 8.08 0.88 -2.95
C ASP A 128 7.96 1.33 -1.49
N LEU A 129 7.91 0.38 -0.57
CA LEU A 129 7.96 0.62 0.87
C LEU A 129 9.13 -0.14 1.49
N ASN A 130 9.83 0.50 2.40
CA ASN A 130 10.83 -0.12 3.25
C ASN A 130 10.41 0.04 4.71
N ILE A 131 10.32 -1.04 5.47
CA ILE A 131 9.91 -1.02 6.87
C ILE A 131 10.95 -1.79 7.69
N ASP A 132 11.46 -1.20 8.76
CA ASP A 132 12.47 -1.76 9.64
C ASP A 132 11.86 -2.05 11.01
N PHE A 133 11.41 -3.29 11.21
CA PHE A 133 10.89 -3.78 12.49
C PHE A 133 12.00 -4.16 13.48
N GLY A 134 13.28 -3.96 13.13
CA GLY A 134 14.42 -4.26 13.99
C GLY A 134 14.89 -3.07 14.84
N ARG A 135 14.53 -1.84 14.46
CA ARG A 135 14.93 -0.63 15.18
C ARG A 135 13.88 -0.26 16.24
N HIS A 136 14.29 -0.28 17.50
CA HIS A 136 13.52 0.16 18.67
C HIS A 136 14.30 1.26 19.40
#